data_AF-A0A143XG33-F1
#
_entry.id   AF-A0A143XG33-F1
#
_cell.length_a   1.000
_cell.length_b   1.000
_cell.length_c   1.000
_cell.angle_alpha   90.00
_cell.angle_beta   90.00
_cell.angle_gamma   90.00
#
_symmetry.space_group_name_H-M   'P 1'
#
loop_
_entity.id
_entity.type
_entity.pdbx_description
1 polymer ?
#
loop_
_entity_poly.entity_id
_entity_poly.type
_entity_poly.pdbx_seq_one_letter_code
_entity_poly.pdbx_strand_id
1 'polypeptide(L)'
;MQNKKSLLQRMLVIYITFFVVLAAGLAHSLWPNFSKGYTEGAVLGQAIARNWAEGAPREIFMLGEVPLSSKLAFPIEGLDTLSDIRIAPTVQHLNLTVDLPADPDADPMGLAFNAIGGSPWFYLLTMLEMLAYIAVIVLMFLIIHSIRRSIREERTLDRRNVWFLRTIGFLTIFAELSTDFTAWCMKSRAAELLAGTDIGVDTTFTVSYSTIIMGILIIFTAEVFAVGQNLSEEQKLTI
;
A
#
# COMPACT_ATOMS: atom_id res chain seq x y z
N MET A 1 -3.25 -29.24 -35.91
CA MET A 1 -3.05 -29.68 -34.51
C MET A 1 -1.69 -29.30 -33.90
N GLN A 2 -0.57 -29.35 -34.65
CA GLN A 2 0.78 -29.02 -34.14
C GLN A 2 0.94 -27.58 -33.62
N ASN A 3 0.32 -26.59 -34.27
CA ASN A 3 0.35 -25.18 -33.83
C ASN A 3 -0.33 -24.93 -32.47
N LYS A 4 -1.35 -25.73 -32.11
CA LYS A 4 -2.12 -25.57 -30.87
C LYS A 4 -1.31 -26.01 -29.63
N LYS A 5 -0.52 -27.08 -29.75
CA LYS A 5 0.41 -27.51 -28.68
C LYS A 5 1.51 -26.48 -28.44
N SER A 6 2.09 -25.93 -29.51
CA SER A 6 3.13 -24.88 -29.42
C SER A 6 2.60 -23.61 -28.73
N LEU A 7 1.40 -23.15 -29.09
CA LEU A 7 0.79 -21.96 -28.49
C LEU A 7 0.47 -22.16 -27.00
N LEU A 8 -0.14 -23.29 -26.63
CA LEU A 8 -0.43 -23.61 -25.23
C LEU A 8 0.85 -23.75 -24.38
N GLN A 9 1.92 -24.32 -24.94
CA GLN A 9 3.19 -24.46 -24.25
C GLN A 9 3.89 -23.11 -24.04
N ARG A 10 3.85 -22.19 -25.03
CA ARG A 10 4.34 -20.81 -24.87
C ARG A 10 3.56 -20.05 -23.80
N MET A 11 2.23 -20.19 -23.79
CA MET A 11 1.40 -19.61 -22.72
C MET A 11 1.71 -20.18 -21.34
N LEU A 12 1.96 -21.49 -21.24
CA LEU A 12 2.32 -22.14 -19.98
C LEU A 12 3.65 -21.57 -19.44
N VAL A 13 4.66 -21.43 -20.30
CA VAL A 13 5.96 -20.85 -19.92
C VAL A 13 5.77 -19.42 -19.43
N ILE A 14 5.05 -18.57 -20.17
CA ILE A 14 4.77 -17.18 -19.75
C ILE A 14 4.08 -17.15 -18.38
N TYR A 15 3.11 -18.04 -18.15
CA TYR A 15 2.40 -18.10 -16.89
C TYR A 15 3.27 -18.55 -15.72
N ILE A 16 4.09 -19.59 -15.90
CA ILE A 16 5.00 -20.07 -14.86
C ILE A 16 6.01 -18.96 -14.53
N THR A 17 6.59 -18.33 -15.54
CA THR A 17 7.52 -17.22 -15.35
C THR A 17 6.85 -16.06 -14.61
N PHE A 18 5.65 -15.66 -15.02
CA PHE A 18 4.88 -14.61 -14.34
C PHE A 18 4.63 -14.96 -12.87
N PHE A 19 4.21 -16.19 -12.58
CA PHE A 19 3.92 -16.62 -11.21
C PHE A 19 5.18 -16.67 -10.34
N VAL A 20 6.30 -17.17 -10.87
CA VAL A 20 7.59 -17.20 -10.16
C VAL A 20 8.05 -15.78 -9.85
N VAL A 21 8.00 -14.87 -10.82
CA VAL A 21 8.38 -13.46 -10.63
C VAL A 21 7.45 -12.78 -9.61
N LEU A 22 6.14 -13.02 -9.69
CA LEU A 22 5.18 -12.46 -8.73
C LEU A 22 5.43 -12.98 -7.31
N ALA A 23 5.60 -14.30 -7.14
CA ALA A 23 5.84 -14.90 -5.83
C ALA A 23 7.19 -14.46 -5.24
N ALA A 24 8.25 -14.40 -6.05
CA ALA A 24 9.54 -13.91 -5.63
C ALA A 24 9.48 -12.41 -5.28
N GLY A 25 8.79 -11.60 -6.08
CA GLY A 25 8.57 -10.18 -5.82
C GLY A 25 7.83 -9.94 -4.51
N LEU A 26 6.71 -10.65 -4.28
CA LEU A 26 5.95 -10.58 -3.03
C LEU A 26 6.77 -11.04 -1.83
N ALA A 27 7.50 -12.15 -1.94
CA ALA A 27 8.34 -12.64 -0.85
C ALA A 27 9.46 -11.62 -0.51
N HIS A 28 10.06 -11.00 -1.52
CA HIS A 28 11.14 -10.04 -1.33
C HIS A 28 10.64 -8.72 -0.72
N SER A 29 9.48 -8.23 -1.14
CA SER A 29 8.96 -6.94 -0.68
C SER A 29 8.15 -7.01 0.61
N LEU A 30 7.34 -8.07 0.79
CA LEU A 30 6.43 -8.16 1.94
C LEU A 30 7.11 -8.73 3.17
N TRP A 31 7.97 -9.74 3.03
CA TRP A 31 8.49 -10.48 4.19
C TRP A 31 9.30 -9.60 5.16
N PRO A 32 10.28 -8.78 4.71
CA PRO A 32 11.08 -7.97 5.62
C PRO A 32 10.23 -6.87 6.29
N ASN A 33 9.36 -6.22 5.51
CA ASN A 33 8.53 -5.11 5.98
C ASN A 33 7.45 -5.60 6.95
N PHE A 34 6.82 -6.74 6.66
CA PHE A 34 5.84 -7.36 7.55
C PHE A 34 6.48 -7.80 8.86
N SER A 35 7.64 -8.46 8.81
CA SER A 35 8.34 -8.89 10.03
C SER A 35 8.71 -7.69 10.90
N LYS A 36 9.22 -6.62 10.31
CA LYS A 36 9.56 -5.38 11.03
C LYS A 36 8.32 -4.75 11.66
N GLY A 37 7.25 -4.56 10.87
CA GLY A 37 6.00 -3.98 11.37
C GLY A 37 5.35 -4.83 12.47
N TYR A 38 5.40 -6.16 12.36
CA TYR A 38 4.92 -7.07 13.40
C TYR A 38 5.72 -6.90 14.70
N THR A 39 7.04 -6.82 14.62
CA THR A 39 7.89 -6.63 15.82
C THR A 39 7.64 -5.27 16.47
N GLU A 40 7.54 -4.19 15.67
CA GLU A 40 7.26 -2.85 16.17
C GLU A 40 5.86 -2.77 16.82
N GLY A 41 4.86 -3.36 16.16
CA GLY A 41 3.50 -3.45 16.69
C GLY A 41 3.40 -4.30 17.97
N ALA A 42 4.17 -5.39 18.08
CA ALA A 42 4.21 -6.22 19.28
C ALA A 42 4.81 -5.47 20.47
N VAL A 43 5.88 -4.70 20.25
CA VAL A 43 6.49 -3.86 21.30
C VAL A 43 5.53 -2.77 21.77
N LEU A 44 4.85 -2.09 20.83
CA LEU A 44 3.81 -1.11 21.15
C LEU A 44 2.66 -1.74 21.95
N GLY A 45 2.12 -2.86 21.48
CA GLY A 45 1.00 -3.54 22.13
C GLY A 45 1.34 -3.99 23.56
N GLN A 46 2.57 -4.49 23.77
CA GLN A 46 3.05 -4.83 25.12
C GLN A 46 3.19 -3.59 26.01
N ALA A 47 3.67 -2.47 25.49
CA ALA A 47 3.77 -1.22 26.24
C ALA A 47 2.40 -0.68 26.66
N ILE A 48 1.42 -0.68 25.74
CA ILE A 48 0.04 -0.28 26.03
C ILE A 48 -0.57 -1.18 27.10
N ALA A 49 -0.45 -2.51 26.94
CA ALA A 49 -1.01 -3.47 27.89
C ALA A 49 -0.37 -3.34 29.29
N ARG A 50 0.95 -3.12 29.36
CA ARG A 50 1.67 -2.91 30.62
C ARG A 50 1.20 -1.64 31.32
N ASN A 51 1.19 -0.51 30.61
CA ASN A 51 0.79 0.78 31.18
C ASN A 51 -0.67 0.74 31.67
N TRP A 52 -1.55 0.06 30.94
CA TRP A 52 -2.93 -0.17 31.36
C TRP A 52 -3.02 -1.03 32.62
N ALA A 53 -2.26 -2.14 32.69
CA ALA A 53 -2.22 -3.01 33.87
C ALA A 53 -1.64 -2.32 35.12
N GLU A 54 -0.75 -1.36 34.94
CA GLU A 54 -0.18 -0.53 36.00
C GLU A 54 -1.13 0.60 36.47
N GLY A 55 -2.32 0.74 35.86
CA GLY A 55 -3.33 1.75 36.22
C GLY A 55 -3.01 3.16 35.70
N ALA A 56 -2.07 3.28 34.77
CA ALA A 56 -1.71 4.53 34.11
C ALA A 56 -1.80 4.34 32.59
N PRO A 57 -3.02 4.25 32.01
CA PRO A 57 -3.18 4.01 30.58
C PRO A 57 -2.55 5.15 29.78
N ARG A 58 -1.85 4.78 28.72
CA ARG A 58 -1.15 5.72 27.82
C ARG A 58 -1.51 5.40 26.38
N GLU A 59 -1.79 6.43 25.62
CA GLU A 59 -2.02 6.36 24.19
C GLU A 59 -0.68 6.49 23.49
N ILE A 60 -0.22 5.38 22.91
CA ILE A 60 1.07 5.30 22.22
C ILE A 60 0.80 5.07 20.74
N PHE A 61 1.20 6.01 19.89
CA PHE A 61 1.00 5.91 18.46
C PHE A 61 2.20 6.36 17.64
N MET A 62 2.31 5.82 16.43
CA MET A 62 3.39 6.10 15.50
C MET A 62 2.95 7.06 14.40
N LEU A 63 3.84 7.98 14.06
CA LEU A 63 3.79 8.84 12.88
C LEU A 63 5.05 8.54 12.06
N GLY A 64 4.86 7.76 10.99
CA GLY A 64 5.94 7.32 10.11
C GLY A 64 6.25 8.34 9.00
N GLU A 65 7.51 8.37 8.58
CA GLU A 65 8.00 9.10 7.40
C GLU A 65 7.58 10.59 7.34
N VAL A 66 7.61 11.28 8.49
CA VAL A 66 7.26 12.71 8.58
C VAL A 66 8.34 13.54 7.88
N PRO A 67 8.04 14.21 6.76
CA PRO A 67 9.01 14.99 6.02
C PRO A 67 9.23 16.36 6.69
N LEU A 68 10.47 16.83 6.69
CA LEU A 68 10.85 18.11 7.26
C LEU A 68 10.78 19.23 6.21
N SER A 69 10.30 20.41 6.60
CA SER A 69 10.28 21.60 5.71
C SER A 69 11.68 22.08 5.36
N SER A 70 12.67 21.80 6.20
CA SER A 70 14.07 22.12 5.98
C SER A 70 14.96 20.94 6.37
N LYS A 71 16.12 20.84 5.72
CA LYS A 71 17.12 19.82 6.07
C LYS A 71 17.69 20.15 7.44
N LEU A 72 17.45 19.27 8.41
CA LEU A 72 18.02 19.41 9.74
C LEU A 72 19.45 18.83 9.73
N ALA A 73 20.43 19.62 10.14
CA ALA A 73 21.78 19.12 10.35
C ALA A 73 21.79 18.20 11.57
N PHE A 74 22.33 17.00 11.43
CA PHE A 74 22.38 16.03 12.54
C PHE A 74 23.84 15.68 12.87
N PRO A 75 24.39 16.15 14.00
CA PRO A 75 25.78 15.84 14.33
C PRO A 75 25.94 14.33 14.55
N ILE A 76 26.89 13.72 13.84
CA ILE A 76 27.27 12.32 14.05
C ILE A 76 28.62 12.31 14.76
N GLU A 77 28.65 11.74 15.96
CA GLU A 77 29.88 11.60 16.73
C GLU A 77 30.89 10.71 15.99
N GLY A 78 32.18 11.11 15.99
CA GLY A 78 33.27 10.37 15.36
C GLY A 78 33.56 10.74 13.90
N LEU A 79 32.74 11.58 13.26
CA LEU A 79 33.02 12.10 11.91
C LEU A 79 34.32 12.90 11.85
N ASP A 80 34.66 13.59 12.94
CA ASP A 80 35.87 14.41 13.06
C ASP A 80 37.17 13.58 13.04
N THR A 81 37.07 12.26 13.20
CA THR A 81 38.22 11.34 13.17
C THR A 81 38.59 10.88 11.75
N LEU A 82 37.74 11.16 10.76
CA LEU A 82 37.99 10.87 9.36
C LEU A 82 38.83 12.02 8.75
N SER A 83 40.14 11.97 9.00
CA SER A 83 41.09 12.88 8.36
C SER A 83 41.00 12.67 6.84
N ASP A 84 40.54 13.70 6.12
CA ASP A 84 40.40 13.80 4.65
C ASP A 84 38.99 13.55 4.06
N ILE A 85 37.95 13.32 4.87
CA ILE A 85 36.56 13.20 4.36
C ILE A 85 35.61 14.15 5.11
N ARG A 86 35.00 15.10 4.38
CA ARG A 86 33.96 15.99 4.91
C ARG A 86 32.58 15.38 4.65
N ILE A 87 31.95 14.85 5.68
CA ILE A 87 30.59 14.32 5.63
C ILE A 87 29.65 15.32 6.31
N ALA A 88 28.57 15.71 5.63
CA ALA A 88 27.56 16.63 6.16
C ALA A 88 26.20 15.90 6.25
N PRO A 89 25.92 15.18 7.35
CA PRO A 89 24.66 14.48 7.54
C PRO A 89 23.48 15.45 7.60
N THR A 90 22.41 15.11 6.87
CA THR A 90 21.14 15.87 6.90
C THR A 90 19.97 14.91 7.08
N VAL A 91 19.03 15.30 7.93
CA VAL A 91 17.79 14.57 8.16
C VAL A 91 16.69 15.23 7.34
N GLN A 92 15.91 14.39 6.66
CA GLN A 92 14.79 14.82 5.81
C GLN A 92 13.45 14.19 6.24
N HIS A 93 13.50 13.03 6.90
CA HIS A 93 12.32 12.31 7.36
C HIS A 93 12.52 11.89 8.82
N LEU A 94 11.46 11.98 9.62
CA LEU A 94 11.42 11.55 11.01
C LEU A 94 10.37 10.44 11.19
N ASN A 95 10.68 9.48 12.05
CA ASN A 95 9.69 8.56 12.59
C ASN A 95 9.46 8.95 14.05
N LEU A 96 8.22 9.29 14.41
CA LEU A 96 7.87 9.73 15.74
C LEU A 96 7.03 8.66 16.44
N THR A 97 7.37 8.34 17.68
CA THR A 97 6.49 7.60 18.59
C THR A 97 6.00 8.59 19.63
N VAL A 98 4.70 8.80 19.67
CA VAL A 98 4.05 9.76 20.55
C VAL A 98 3.46 8.99 21.71
N ASP A 99 3.69 9.47 22.92
CA ASP A 99 3.25 8.83 24.15
C ASP A 99 2.48 9.85 25.02
N LEU A 100 1.16 9.75 25.03
CA LEU A 100 0.26 10.65 25.76
C LEU A 100 -0.46 9.93 26.90
N PRO A 101 -0.80 10.62 28.00
CA PRO A 101 -1.69 10.06 29.01
C PRO A 101 -3.08 9.81 28.39
N ALA A 102 -3.64 8.62 28.62
CA ALA A 102 -4.99 8.29 28.16
C ALA A 102 -6.01 8.43 29.31
N ASP A 103 -7.29 8.36 28.96
CA ASP A 103 -8.37 8.30 29.94
C ASP A 103 -8.21 7.04 30.83
N PRO A 104 -8.32 7.15 32.17
CA PRO A 104 -8.33 6.00 33.08
C PRO A 104 -9.29 4.88 32.69
N ASP A 105 -10.42 5.20 32.05
CA ASP A 105 -11.43 4.22 31.63
C ASP A 105 -11.24 3.73 30.18
N ALA A 106 -10.11 4.05 29.54
CA ALA A 106 -9.82 3.65 28.17
C ALA A 106 -9.70 2.13 28.01
N ASP A 107 -10.38 1.60 26.99
CA ASP A 107 -10.28 0.19 26.60
C ASP A 107 -8.92 -0.09 25.92
N PRO A 108 -8.17 -1.13 26.36
CA PRO A 108 -6.86 -1.45 25.79
C PRO A 108 -6.91 -1.77 24.29
N MET A 109 -8.01 -2.36 23.80
CA MET A 109 -8.18 -2.61 22.37
C MET A 109 -8.41 -1.31 21.59
N GLY A 110 -9.22 -0.39 22.13
CA GLY A 110 -9.36 0.97 21.60
C GLY A 110 -8.02 1.70 21.48
N LEU A 111 -7.18 1.65 22.52
CA LEU A 111 -5.84 2.23 22.50
C LEU A 111 -4.93 1.59 21.44
N ALA A 112 -5.04 0.27 21.25
CA ALA A 112 -4.29 -0.43 20.21
C ALA A 112 -4.70 -0.01 18.80
N PHE A 113 -5.99 0.27 18.55
CA PHE A 113 -6.44 0.80 17.25
C PHE A 113 -5.96 2.23 16.97
N ASN A 114 -5.63 2.99 18.01
CA ASN A 114 -5.04 4.32 17.86
C ASN A 114 -3.54 4.27 17.56
N ALA A 115 -2.89 3.10 17.64
CA ALA A 115 -1.44 2.96 17.50
C ALA A 115 -0.88 3.51 16.17
N ILE A 116 -1.73 3.63 15.14
CA ILE A 116 -1.39 4.27 13.87
C ILE A 116 -2.05 5.64 13.83
N GLY A 117 -1.26 6.71 13.83
CA GLY A 117 -1.76 8.08 13.66
C GLY A 117 -2.65 8.64 14.78
N GLY A 118 -2.85 7.92 15.90
CA GLY A 118 -3.63 8.38 17.04
C GLY A 118 -5.14 8.33 16.83
N SER A 119 -5.63 7.51 15.88
CA SER A 119 -7.07 7.37 15.62
C SER A 119 -7.41 6.01 15.03
N PRO A 120 -8.53 5.37 15.42
CA PRO A 120 -8.95 4.09 14.87
C PRO A 120 -9.20 4.14 13.36
N TRP A 121 -9.56 5.32 12.85
CA TRP A 121 -9.85 5.51 11.43
C TRP A 121 -8.62 5.30 10.56
N PHE A 122 -7.43 5.70 11.00
CA PHE A 122 -6.22 5.47 10.23
C PHE A 122 -5.89 3.98 10.16
N TYR A 123 -6.04 3.27 11.28
CA TYR A 123 -5.91 1.82 11.28
C TYR A 123 -6.88 1.15 10.30
N LEU A 124 -8.15 1.54 10.31
CA LEU A 124 -9.15 1.00 9.38
C LEU A 124 -8.82 1.32 7.92
N LEU A 125 -8.34 2.53 7.63
CA LEU A 125 -7.92 2.95 6.29
C LEU A 125 -6.74 2.10 5.79
N THR A 126 -5.71 1.90 6.62
CA THR A 126 -4.57 1.02 6.30
C THR A 126 -5.00 -0.43 6.10
N MET A 127 -5.94 -0.94 6.91
CA MET A 127 -6.49 -2.29 6.71
C MET A 127 -7.27 -2.40 5.40
N LEU A 128 -8.07 -1.39 5.06
CA LEU A 128 -8.84 -1.35 3.82
C LEU A 128 -7.93 -1.31 2.59
N GLU A 129 -6.82 -0.56 2.66
CA GLU A 129 -5.78 -0.51 1.64
C GLU A 129 -5.14 -1.89 1.41
N MET A 130 -4.76 -2.58 2.50
CA MET A 130 -4.24 -3.94 2.42
C MET A 130 -5.24 -4.89 1.74
N LEU A 131 -6.53 -4.79 2.12
CA LEU A 131 -7.59 -5.58 1.49
C LEU A 131 -7.78 -5.22 0.02
N ALA A 132 -7.65 -3.96 -0.37
CA ALA A 132 -7.71 -3.52 -1.76
C ALA A 132 -6.58 -4.15 -2.59
N TYR A 133 -5.33 -4.16 -2.10
CA TYR A 133 -4.23 -4.82 -2.79
C TYR A 133 -4.41 -6.33 -2.91
N ILE A 134 -4.89 -6.99 -1.86
CA ILE A 134 -5.22 -8.43 -1.92
C ILE A 134 -6.30 -8.68 -2.95
N ALA A 135 -7.36 -7.87 -2.97
CA ALA A 135 -8.43 -7.97 -3.94
C ALA A 135 -7.92 -7.78 -5.37
N VAL A 136 -7.05 -6.80 -5.63
CA VAL A 136 -6.39 -6.62 -6.93
C VAL A 136 -5.63 -7.88 -7.35
N ILE A 137 -4.81 -8.46 -6.47
CA ILE A 137 -4.06 -9.70 -6.75
C ILE A 137 -5.02 -10.84 -7.09
N VAL A 138 -6.07 -11.05 -6.30
CA VAL A 138 -7.08 -12.09 -6.53
C VAL A 138 -7.77 -11.89 -7.88
N LEU A 139 -8.18 -10.65 -8.20
CA LEU A 139 -8.82 -10.32 -9.47
C LEU A 139 -7.87 -10.55 -10.66
N MET A 140 -6.59 -10.22 -10.53
CA MET A 140 -5.58 -10.54 -11.54
C MET A 140 -5.51 -12.05 -11.79
N PHE A 141 -5.49 -12.88 -10.73
CA PHE A 141 -5.52 -14.34 -10.88
C PHE A 141 -6.77 -14.84 -11.59
N LEU A 142 -7.94 -14.29 -11.26
CA LEU A 142 -9.20 -14.63 -11.91
C LEU A 142 -9.20 -14.26 -13.39
N ILE A 143 -8.68 -13.09 -13.75
CA ILE A 143 -8.52 -12.66 -15.16
C ILE A 143 -7.59 -13.62 -15.90
N ILE A 144 -6.41 -13.91 -15.35
CA ILE A 144 -5.43 -14.79 -16.01
C ILE A 144 -6.00 -16.20 -16.19
N HIS A 145 -6.69 -16.73 -15.17
CA HIS A 145 -7.37 -18.02 -15.26
C HIS A 145 -8.46 -18.01 -16.34
N SER A 146 -9.28 -16.96 -16.38
CA SER A 146 -10.35 -16.79 -17.36
C SER A 146 -9.81 -16.70 -18.80
N ILE A 147 -8.77 -15.90 -19.04
CA ILE A 147 -8.11 -15.78 -20.35
C ILE A 147 -7.54 -17.13 -20.80
N ARG A 148 -6.85 -17.84 -19.90
CA ARG A 148 -6.32 -19.18 -20.19
C ARG A 148 -7.44 -20.13 -20.61
N ARG A 149 -8.55 -20.12 -19.87
CA ARG A 149 -9.70 -20.98 -20.17
C ARG A 149 -10.32 -20.64 -21.53
N SER A 150 -10.53 -19.36 -21.82
CA SER A 150 -11.06 -18.85 -23.09
C SER A 150 -10.20 -19.28 -24.28
N ILE A 151 -8.87 -19.17 -24.18
CA ILE A 151 -7.95 -19.60 -25.24
C ILE A 151 -7.99 -21.12 -25.45
N ARG A 152 -8.04 -21.91 -24.36
CA ARG A 152 -8.11 -23.37 -24.45
C ARG A 152 -9.40 -23.85 -25.12
N GLU A 153 -10.52 -23.18 -24.80
CA GLU A 153 -11.86 -23.53 -25.26
C GLU A 153 -12.25 -22.84 -26.58
N GLU A 154 -11.38 -22.01 -27.16
CA GLU A 154 -11.63 -21.22 -28.38
C GLU A 154 -12.90 -20.34 -28.28
N ARG A 155 -13.20 -19.89 -27.06
CA ARG A 155 -14.34 -19.01 -26.76
C ARG A 155 -13.88 -17.56 -26.71
N THR A 156 -14.77 -16.63 -27.04
CA THR A 156 -14.55 -15.20 -26.80
C THR A 156 -14.27 -14.93 -25.32
N LEU A 157 -13.56 -13.84 -25.03
CA LEU A 157 -13.23 -13.46 -23.66
C LEU A 157 -14.51 -13.31 -22.82
N ASP A 158 -14.46 -13.78 -21.57
CA ASP A 158 -15.60 -13.68 -20.66
C ASP A 158 -15.90 -12.21 -20.32
N ARG A 159 -17.18 -11.82 -20.36
CA ARG A 159 -17.65 -10.49 -19.98
C ARG A 159 -17.35 -10.14 -18.53
N ARG A 160 -17.17 -11.14 -17.66
CA ARG A 160 -16.72 -10.96 -16.28
C ARG A 160 -15.35 -10.29 -16.19
N ASN A 161 -14.47 -10.50 -17.17
CA ASN A 161 -13.12 -9.93 -17.16
C ASN A 161 -13.15 -8.39 -17.28
N VAL A 162 -14.14 -7.82 -17.97
CA VAL A 162 -14.36 -6.38 -18.03
C VAL A 162 -14.69 -5.84 -16.64
N TRP A 163 -15.58 -6.51 -15.91
CA TRP A 163 -15.92 -6.12 -14.55
C TRP A 163 -14.71 -6.23 -13.62
N PHE A 164 -13.94 -7.32 -13.69
CA PHE A 164 -12.70 -7.44 -12.93
C PHE A 164 -11.71 -6.31 -13.24
N LEU A 165 -11.54 -5.94 -14.51
CA LEU A 165 -10.60 -4.89 -14.89
C LEU A 165 -11.06 -3.50 -14.40
N ARG A 166 -12.36 -3.19 -14.47
CA ARG A 166 -12.94 -1.98 -13.86
C ARG A 166 -12.67 -1.95 -12.36
N THR A 167 -12.97 -3.04 -11.65
CA THR A 167 -12.77 -3.13 -10.21
C THR A 167 -11.31 -2.97 -9.83
N ILE A 168 -10.36 -3.57 -10.57
CA ILE A 168 -8.92 -3.37 -10.35
C ILE A 168 -8.57 -1.89 -10.48
N GLY A 169 -8.99 -1.24 -11.57
CA GLY A 169 -8.68 0.17 -11.79
C GLY A 169 -9.24 1.09 -10.69
N PHE A 170 -10.49 0.86 -10.26
CA PHE A 170 -11.07 1.59 -9.13
C PHE A 170 -10.34 1.34 -7.82
N LEU A 171 -10.02 0.08 -7.50
CA LEU A 171 -9.29 -0.26 -6.28
C LEU A 171 -7.90 0.37 -6.26
N THR A 172 -7.19 0.40 -7.39
CA THR A 172 -5.87 1.02 -7.49
C THR A 172 -5.93 2.53 -7.23
N ILE A 173 -6.90 3.23 -7.82
CA ILE A 173 -7.08 4.68 -7.59
C ILE A 173 -7.47 4.93 -6.13
N PHE A 174 -8.41 4.15 -5.62
CA PHE A 174 -8.91 4.28 -4.26
C PHE A 174 -7.81 4.04 -3.22
N ALA A 175 -6.99 3.01 -3.41
CA ALA A 175 -5.86 2.70 -2.54
C ALA A 175 -4.88 3.87 -2.50
N GLU A 176 -4.43 4.36 -3.66
CA GLU A 176 -3.46 5.48 -3.72
C GLU A 176 -3.99 6.74 -3.02
N LEU A 177 -5.24 7.15 -3.32
CA LEU A 177 -5.83 8.33 -2.68
C LEU A 177 -5.99 8.15 -1.16
N SER A 178 -6.27 6.93 -0.72
CA SER A 178 -6.38 6.58 0.70
C SER A 178 -5.03 6.67 1.41
N THR A 179 -3.97 6.19 0.77
CA THR A 179 -2.59 6.29 1.26
C THR A 179 -2.15 7.75 1.37
N ASP A 180 -2.35 8.54 0.31
CA ASP A 180 -1.98 9.96 0.27
C ASP A 180 -2.75 10.78 1.32
N PHE A 181 -4.05 10.50 1.48
CA PHE A 181 -4.89 11.14 2.49
C PHE A 181 -4.43 10.79 3.91
N THR A 182 -4.16 9.51 4.18
CA THR A 182 -3.66 9.04 5.48
C THR A 182 -2.31 9.68 5.81
N ALA A 183 -1.39 9.71 4.84
CA ALA A 183 -0.08 10.34 4.98
C ALA A 183 -0.21 11.84 5.29
N TRP A 184 -1.08 12.55 4.57
CA TRP A 184 -1.32 13.97 4.83
C TRP A 184 -1.88 14.23 6.23
N CYS A 185 -2.83 13.42 6.69
CA CYS A 185 -3.33 13.52 8.06
C CYS A 185 -2.22 13.27 9.09
N MET A 186 -1.38 12.26 8.89
CA MET A 186 -0.23 11.99 9.78
C MET A 186 0.77 13.15 9.80
N LYS A 187 1.10 13.73 8.64
CA LYS A 187 1.97 14.92 8.52
C LYS A 187 1.38 16.12 9.27
N SER A 188 0.09 16.36 9.10
CA SER A 188 -0.62 17.46 9.76
C SER A 188 -0.61 17.30 11.28
N ARG A 189 -0.83 16.07 11.76
CA ARG A 189 -0.74 15.74 13.19
C ARG A 189 0.67 15.90 13.74
N ALA A 190 1.69 15.47 12.99
CA ALA A 190 3.08 15.65 13.37
C ALA A 190 3.45 17.14 13.48
N ALA A 191 2.97 17.96 12.53
CA ALA A 191 3.17 19.40 12.55
C ALA A 191 2.56 20.06 13.80
N GLU A 192 1.35 19.66 14.20
CA GLU A 192 0.72 20.15 15.43
C GLU A 192 1.55 19.81 16.68
N LEU A 193 2.04 18.57 16.77
CA LEU A 193 2.84 18.12 17.92
C LEU A 193 4.21 18.79 17.99
N LEU A 194 4.78 19.17 16.84
CA LEU A 194 6.08 19.81 16.72
C LEU A 194 6.02 21.35 16.64
N ALA A 195 4.83 21.96 16.63
CA ALA A 195 4.66 23.41 16.45
C ALA A 195 5.37 24.27 17.50
N GLY A 196 5.67 23.72 18.69
CA GLY A 196 6.44 24.38 19.75
C GLY A 196 7.96 24.18 19.68
N THR A 197 8.46 23.52 18.63
CA THR A 197 9.88 23.20 18.44
C THR A 197 10.46 23.94 17.24
N ASP A 198 11.79 23.93 17.07
CA ASP A 198 12.47 24.49 15.89
C ASP A 198 12.33 23.60 14.63
N ILE A 199 11.57 22.51 14.71
CA ILE A 199 11.40 21.53 13.63
C ILE A 199 10.14 21.84 12.82
N GLY A 200 10.32 22.34 11.60
CA GLY A 200 9.24 22.50 10.63
C GLY A 200 8.91 21.20 9.91
N VAL A 201 7.62 20.85 9.82
CA VAL A 201 7.10 19.68 9.10
C VAL A 201 6.49 20.12 7.77
N ASP A 202 6.84 19.43 6.68
CA ASP A 202 6.20 19.65 5.38
C ASP A 202 4.84 18.93 5.31
N THR A 203 3.76 19.71 5.33
CA THR A 203 2.37 19.20 5.27
C THR A 203 1.79 19.19 3.86
N THR A 204 2.63 19.28 2.82
CA THR A 204 2.16 19.29 1.43
C THR A 204 1.43 18.00 1.08
N PHE A 205 0.23 18.14 0.52
CA PHE A 205 -0.53 17.03 -0.04
C PHE A 205 0.08 16.64 -1.38
N THR A 206 0.66 15.45 -1.45
CA THR A 206 1.30 14.89 -2.64
C THR A 206 0.51 13.69 -3.11
N VAL A 207 0.25 13.60 -4.41
CA VAL A 207 -0.43 12.45 -5.03
C VAL A 207 0.48 11.78 -6.03
N SER A 208 0.54 10.45 -6.03
CA SER A 208 1.23 9.71 -7.10
C SER A 208 0.40 9.74 -8.38
N TYR A 209 0.67 10.75 -9.22
CA TYR A 209 0.04 10.84 -10.53
C TYR A 209 0.27 9.59 -11.39
N SER A 210 1.40 8.91 -11.25
CA SER A 210 1.69 7.69 -12.00
C SER A 210 0.72 6.56 -11.69
N THR A 211 0.45 6.30 -10.40
CA THR A 211 -0.49 5.26 -9.98
C THR A 211 -1.92 5.61 -10.40
N ILE A 212 -2.32 6.88 -10.22
CA ILE A 212 -3.65 7.34 -10.63
C ILE A 212 -3.85 7.18 -12.14
N ILE A 213 -2.88 7.61 -12.95
CA ILE A 213 -2.90 7.45 -14.40
C ILE A 213 -2.99 5.97 -14.78
N MET A 214 -2.22 5.09 -14.13
CA MET A 214 -2.29 3.65 -14.36
C MET A 214 -3.69 3.09 -14.07
N GLY A 215 -4.29 3.47 -12.94
CA GLY A 215 -5.66 3.09 -12.60
C GLY A 215 -6.67 3.53 -13.65
N ILE A 216 -6.56 4.76 -14.15
CA ILE A 216 -7.42 5.29 -15.23
C ILE A 216 -7.21 4.50 -16.52
N LEU A 217 -5.96 4.20 -16.91
CA LEU A 217 -5.66 3.41 -18.10
C LEU A 217 -6.24 1.99 -18.02
N ILE A 218 -6.24 1.38 -16.83
CA ILE A 218 -6.85 0.08 -16.57
C ILE A 218 -8.37 0.15 -16.80
N ILE A 219 -9.04 1.17 -16.24
CA ILE A 219 -10.49 1.39 -16.45
C ILE A 219 -10.78 1.62 -17.94
N PHE A 220 -9.98 2.45 -18.61
CA PHE A 220 -10.13 2.72 -20.04
C PHE A 220 -9.98 1.45 -20.89
N THR A 221 -8.98 0.61 -20.58
CA THR A 221 -8.80 -0.70 -21.23
C THR A 221 -10.01 -1.60 -21.02
N ALA A 222 -10.64 -1.55 -19.84
CA ALA A 222 -11.87 -2.29 -19.56
C ALA A 222 -13.03 -1.84 -20.46
N GLU A 223 -13.19 -0.53 -20.66
CA GLU A 223 -14.22 0.01 -21.57
C GLU A 223 -13.98 -0.41 -23.02
N VAL A 224 -12.73 -0.35 -23.49
CA VAL A 224 -12.36 -0.80 -24.84
C VAL A 224 -12.70 -2.29 -25.03
N PHE A 225 -12.42 -3.12 -24.02
CA PHE A 225 -12.80 -4.54 -24.07
C PHE A 225 -14.32 -4.75 -24.04
N ALA A 226 -15.07 -3.94 -23.28
CA ALA A 226 -16.52 -4.00 -23.25
C ALA A 226 -17.14 -3.71 -24.63
N VAL A 227 -16.68 -2.65 -25.30
CA VAL A 227 -17.14 -2.29 -26.64
C VAL A 227 -16.75 -3.37 -27.66
N GLY A 228 -15.50 -3.86 -27.61
CA GLY A 228 -15.04 -4.93 -28.50
C GLY A 228 -15.85 -6.23 -28.36
N GLN A 229 -16.29 -6.57 -27.14
CA GLN A 229 -17.17 -7.71 -26.91
C GLN A 229 -18.56 -7.50 -27.52
N ASN A 230 -19.18 -6.35 -27.30
CA ASN A 230 -20.52 -6.06 -27.84
C ASN A 230 -20.53 -6.12 -29.38
N LEU A 231 -19.52 -5.53 -30.03
CA LEU A 231 -19.38 -5.58 -31.50
C LEU A 231 -19.22 -7.02 -32.02
N SER A 232 -18.47 -7.86 -31.31
CA SER A 232 -18.31 -9.27 -31.68
C SER A 232 -19.59 -10.08 -31.51
N GLU A 233 -20.43 -9.76 -30.52
CA GLU A 233 -21.74 -10.38 -30.33
C GLU A 233 -22.73 -9.94 -31.42
N GLU A 234 -22.77 -8.65 -31.78
CA GLU A 234 -23.62 -8.12 -32.85
C GLU A 234 -23.30 -8.75 -34.21
N GLN A 235 -22.01 -8.94 -34.53
CA GLN A 235 -21.61 -9.62 -35.76
C GLN A 235 -22.08 -11.08 -35.81
N LYS A 236 -22.18 -11.79 -34.68
CA LYS A 236 -22.70 -13.16 -34.63
C LYS A 236 -24.21 -13.25 -34.82
N LEU A 237 -24.95 -12.16 -34.58
CA LEU A 237 -26.41 -12.12 -34.74
C LEU A 237 -26.84 -11.70 -36.16
N THR A 238 -25.92 -11.15 -36.95
CA THR A 238 -26.20 -10.59 -38.28
C THR A 238 -25.82 -11.55 -39.43
N ILE A 239 -25.04 -12.60 -39.14
CA ILE A 239 -24.61 -13.66 -40.08
C ILE A 239 -25.33 -14.96 -39.71
#